data_AF-D9RYM8-F1
#
_entry.id   AF-D9RYM8-F1
#
_cell.length_a   1.000
_cell.length_b   1.000
_cell.length_c   1.000
_cell.angle_alpha   90.00
_cell.angle_beta   90.00
_cell.angle_gamma   90.00
#
_symmetry.space_group_name_H-M   'P 1'
#
loop_
_entity.id
_entity.type
_entity.pdbx_description
1 polymer ?
#
loop_
_entity_poly.entity_id
_entity_poly.type
_entity_poly.pdbx_seq_one_letter_code
_entity_poly.pdbx_strand_id
1 'polypeptide(L)'
;MRRQNLSAFIEGALMIGIATILSFFKVFQAPYGGSVTLGSMVPIILYSVRHGASRGFFAGTVYGLLQLMIEPFIVHPVQVILDYPLAFGMLGFAGLFGRRIYLGIPVGILGRFLSHLLSGVIFFYSYAPEGMSPLVYSVLYNGGYLLPELVISLLVLRFVLYRFIRKDEGCGVSD
;
A
#
# COMPACT_ATOMS: atom_id res chain seq x y z
N MET A 1 -15.65 17.31 -16.86
CA MET A 1 -14.41 16.60 -17.28
C MET A 1 -13.12 17.27 -16.81
N ARG A 2 -12.65 18.43 -17.33
CA ARG A 2 -11.36 19.04 -16.91
C ARG A 2 -11.23 19.34 -15.40
N ARG A 3 -12.26 19.95 -14.78
CA ARG A 3 -12.25 20.24 -13.33
C ARG A 3 -12.23 18.98 -12.45
N GLN A 4 -13.00 17.96 -12.83
CA GLN A 4 -13.06 16.69 -12.09
C GLN A 4 -11.74 15.92 -12.15
N ASN A 5 -11.06 15.93 -13.31
CA ASN A 5 -9.73 15.34 -13.41
C ASN A 5 -8.72 16.11 -12.56
N LEU A 6 -8.76 17.45 -12.58
CA LEU A 6 -7.88 18.27 -11.74
C LEU A 6 -8.10 17.99 -10.24
N SER A 7 -9.35 17.91 -9.78
CA SER A 7 -9.65 17.58 -8.38
C SER A 7 -9.12 16.19 -7.99
N ALA A 8 -9.25 15.19 -8.87
CA ALA A 8 -8.69 13.86 -8.63
C ALA A 8 -7.16 13.90 -8.50
N PHE A 9 -6.46 14.65 -9.36
CA PHE A 9 -5.01 14.81 -9.24
C PHE A 9 -4.59 15.50 -7.94
N ILE A 10 -5.29 16.55 -7.53
CA ILE A 10 -5.02 17.24 -6.26
C ILE A 10 -5.25 16.30 -5.09
N GLU A 11 -6.35 15.54 -5.10
CA GLU A 11 -6.62 14.54 -4.06
C GLU A 11 -5.53 13.46 -4.03
N GLY A 12 -5.08 12.97 -5.19
CA GLY A 12 -3.97 12.02 -5.28
C GLY A 12 -2.69 12.56 -4.66
N ALA A 13 -2.32 13.81 -4.97
CA ALA A 13 -1.14 14.46 -4.38
C ALA A 13 -1.25 14.61 -2.86
N LEU A 14 -2.44 15.00 -2.36
CA LEU A 14 -2.69 15.09 -0.91
C LEU A 14 -2.60 13.72 -0.23
N MET A 15 -3.16 12.68 -0.84
CA MET A 15 -3.12 11.31 -0.30
C MET A 15 -1.70 10.76 -0.26
N ILE A 16 -0.90 11.03 -1.29
CA ILE A 16 0.53 10.69 -1.31
C ILE A 16 1.28 11.44 -0.20
N GLY A 17 1.00 12.74 -0.01
CA GLY A 17 1.59 13.53 1.07
C GLY A 17 1.25 12.98 2.46
N ILE A 18 -0.02 12.66 2.71
CA ILE A 18 -0.47 12.06 3.98
C ILE A 18 0.18 10.68 4.18
N ALA A 19 0.22 9.83 3.14
CA ALA A 19 0.87 8.52 3.21
C ALA A 19 2.36 8.65 3.56
N THR A 20 3.03 9.65 3.02
CA THR A 20 4.45 9.95 3.31
C THR A 20 4.66 10.42 4.74
N ILE A 21 3.78 11.28 5.26
CA ILE A 21 3.84 11.70 6.66
C ILE A 21 3.62 10.49 7.58
N LEU A 22 2.64 9.65 7.27
CA LEU A 22 2.32 8.45 8.05
C LEU A 22 3.45 7.41 8.01
N SER A 23 4.24 7.32 6.93
CA SER A 23 5.36 6.37 6.86
C SER A 23 6.49 6.68 7.84
N PHE A 24 6.59 7.92 8.33
CA PHE A 24 7.56 8.24 9.38
C PHE A 24 7.17 7.68 10.75
N PHE A 25 5.88 7.40 10.99
CA PHE A 25 5.38 6.86 12.25
C PHE A 25 5.38 5.34 12.22
N LYS A 26 6.56 4.76 12.51
CA LYS A 26 6.78 3.32 12.51
C LYS A 26 6.59 2.73 13.91
N VAL A 27 5.73 1.73 14.00
CA VAL A 27 5.53 0.89 15.18
C VAL A 27 6.62 -0.18 15.26
N PHE A 28 7.05 -0.70 14.11
CA PHE A 28 8.10 -1.69 14.01
C PHE A 28 8.90 -1.51 12.72
N GLN A 29 10.21 -1.75 12.78
CA GLN A 29 11.11 -1.75 11.65
C GLN A 29 11.79 -3.12 11.59
N ALA A 30 11.49 -3.87 10.54
CA ALA A 30 12.22 -5.09 10.21
C ALA A 30 13.60 -4.73 9.62
N PRO A 31 14.52 -5.71 9.54
CA PRO A 31 15.70 -5.63 8.68
C PRO A 31 15.32 -5.28 7.23
N TYR A 32 16.27 -5.01 6.35
CA TYR A 32 16.09 -4.90 4.88
C TYR A 32 14.83 -4.16 4.37
N GLY A 33 14.42 -3.07 5.04
CA GLY A 33 13.37 -2.16 4.57
C GLY A 33 11.93 -2.51 4.94
N GLY A 34 11.66 -3.67 5.56
CA GLY A 34 10.29 -3.99 6.02
C GLY A 34 9.86 -3.11 7.19
N SER A 35 8.63 -2.58 7.20
CA SER A 35 8.15 -1.75 8.31
C SER A 35 6.65 -1.91 8.56
N VAL A 36 6.26 -1.68 9.81
CA VAL A 36 4.87 -1.56 10.26
C VAL A 36 4.68 -0.13 10.74
N THR A 37 3.75 0.58 10.11
CA THR A 37 3.44 2.00 10.26
C THR A 37 2.04 2.19 10.84
N LEU A 38 1.67 3.43 11.15
CA LEU A 38 0.30 3.79 11.55
C LEU A 38 -0.69 3.86 10.37
N GLY A 39 -0.61 2.91 9.45
CA GLY A 39 -1.53 2.80 8.30
C GLY A 39 -1.16 3.73 7.14
N SER A 40 0.13 3.86 6.82
CA SER A 40 0.61 4.66 5.68
C SER A 40 0.06 4.19 4.31
N MET A 41 -0.38 2.94 4.20
CA MET A 41 -1.02 2.41 2.99
C MET A 41 -2.46 2.91 2.79
N VAL A 42 -3.13 3.34 3.87
CA VAL A 42 -4.56 3.67 3.86
C VAL A 42 -4.90 4.83 2.92
N PRO A 43 -4.18 5.98 2.90
CA PRO A 43 -4.50 7.08 1.98
C PRO A 43 -4.46 6.66 0.50
N ILE A 44 -3.48 5.85 0.10
CA ILE A 44 -3.35 5.35 -1.28
C ILE A 44 -4.51 4.42 -1.62
N ILE A 45 -4.88 3.52 -0.70
CA ILE A 45 -6.02 2.61 -0.90
C ILE A 45 -7.34 3.39 -1.01
N LEU A 46 -7.56 4.40 -0.16
CA LEU A 46 -8.75 5.26 -0.23
C LEU A 46 -8.83 5.99 -1.57
N TYR A 47 -7.71 6.57 -2.01
CA TYR A 47 -7.64 7.23 -3.32
C TYR A 47 -7.99 6.26 -4.45
N SER A 48 -7.46 5.04 -4.39
CA SER A 48 -7.71 3.98 -5.37
C SER A 48 -9.18 3.56 -5.42
N VAL A 49 -9.82 3.44 -4.26
CA VAL A 49 -11.25 3.12 -4.15
C VAL A 49 -12.14 4.24 -4.71
N ARG A 50 -11.74 5.50 -4.53
CA ARG A 50 -12.51 6.67 -5.00
C ARG A 50 -12.35 6.92 -6.50
N HIS A 51 -11.14 6.76 -7.02
CA HIS A 51 -10.75 7.18 -8.38
C HIS A 51 -10.45 5.99 -9.31
N GLY A 52 -10.60 4.76 -8.83
CA GLY A 52 -10.39 3.53 -9.59
C GLY A 52 -8.95 3.04 -9.56
N ALA A 53 -8.78 1.76 -9.93
CA ALA A 53 -7.51 1.05 -9.80
C ALA A 53 -6.37 1.65 -10.65
N SER A 54 -6.67 2.16 -11.85
CA SER A 54 -5.64 2.76 -12.72
C SER A 54 -5.01 4.01 -12.10
N ARG A 55 -5.84 4.93 -11.59
CA ARG A 55 -5.35 6.13 -10.90
C ARG A 55 -4.68 5.78 -9.58
N GLY A 56 -5.25 4.81 -8.86
CA GLY A 56 -4.67 4.24 -7.65
C GLY A 56 -3.27 3.67 -7.85
N PHE A 57 -3.08 2.88 -8.91
CA PHE A 57 -1.79 2.30 -9.26
C PHE A 57 -0.77 3.39 -9.56
N PHE A 58 -1.15 4.41 -10.34
CA PHE A 58 -0.25 5.54 -10.60
C PHE A 58 0.15 6.28 -9.32
N ALA A 59 -0.80 6.60 -8.44
CA ALA A 59 -0.52 7.27 -7.18
C ALA A 59 0.35 6.41 -6.25
N GLY A 60 0.09 5.10 -6.17
CA GLY A 60 0.91 4.13 -5.44
C GLY A 60 2.34 4.05 -5.99
N THR A 61 2.50 4.03 -7.31
CA THR A 61 3.83 4.06 -7.95
C THR A 61 4.61 5.32 -7.58
N VAL A 62 3.98 6.51 -7.66
CA VAL A 62 4.61 7.77 -7.25
C VAL A 62 4.98 7.74 -5.76
N TYR A 63 4.09 7.22 -4.91
CA TYR A 63 4.38 7.04 -3.50
C TYR A 63 5.56 6.09 -3.27
N GLY A 64 5.64 4.97 -3.98
CA GLY A 64 6.78 4.05 -3.93
C GLY A 64 8.10 4.72 -4.32
N LEU A 65 8.09 5.58 -5.35
CA LEU A 65 9.27 6.37 -5.72
C LEU A 65 9.67 7.36 -4.62
N LEU A 66 8.72 7.98 -3.93
CA LEU A 66 9.04 8.83 -2.77
C LEU A 66 9.63 8.01 -1.63
N GLN A 67 9.11 6.81 -1.37
CA GLN A 67 9.68 5.92 -0.36
C GLN A 67 11.11 5.50 -0.71
N LEU A 68 11.41 5.26 -2.00
CA LEU A 68 12.79 5.01 -2.46
C LEU A 68 13.72 6.19 -2.17
N MET A 69 13.23 7.43 -2.30
CA MET A 69 14.04 8.62 -2.02
C MET A 69 14.28 8.84 -0.52
N ILE A 70 13.31 8.48 0.32
CA ILE A 70 13.39 8.69 1.77
C ILE A 70 14.20 7.58 2.44
N GLU A 71 13.95 6.32 2.08
CA GLU A 71 14.56 5.14 2.70
C GLU A 71 15.07 4.16 1.62
N PRO A 72 16.16 4.51 0.92
CA PRO A 72 16.69 3.69 -0.15
C PRO A 72 17.32 2.40 0.40
N PHE A 73 16.90 1.27 -0.17
CA PHE A 73 17.50 -0.04 0.01
C PHE A 73 17.63 -0.69 -1.38
N ILE A 74 18.81 -0.52 -1.98
CA ILE A 74 19.07 -0.86 -3.38
C ILE A 74 20.08 -1.99 -3.41
N VAL A 75 19.64 -3.18 -3.85
CA VAL A 75 20.54 -4.31 -4.11
C VAL A 75 20.64 -4.63 -5.59
N HIS A 76 19.58 -4.38 -6.36
CA HIS A 76 19.55 -4.63 -7.80
C HIS A 76 18.48 -3.76 -8.47
N PRO A 77 18.65 -3.29 -9.72
CA PRO A 77 17.64 -2.45 -10.38
C PRO A 77 16.25 -3.09 -10.47
N VAL A 78 16.17 -4.40 -10.74
CA VAL A 78 14.89 -5.13 -10.76
C VAL A 78 14.28 -5.23 -9.36
N GLN A 79 15.10 -5.41 -8.32
CA GLN A 79 14.63 -5.38 -6.94
C GLN A 79 14.01 -4.03 -6.61
N VAL A 80 14.65 -2.92 -7.02
CA VAL A 80 14.10 -1.58 -6.80
C VAL A 80 12.70 -1.47 -7.40
N ILE A 81 12.49 -1.95 -8.62
CA ILE A 81 11.16 -1.93 -9.25
C ILE A 81 10.15 -2.73 -8.42
N LEU A 82 10.52 -3.95 -8.00
CA LEU A 82 9.67 -4.84 -7.23
C LEU A 82 9.33 -4.28 -5.84
N ASP A 83 10.29 -3.67 -5.15
CA ASP A 83 10.11 -3.24 -3.76
C ASP A 83 9.57 -1.82 -3.60
N TYR A 84 9.67 -1.00 -4.65
CA TYR A 84 9.21 0.39 -4.62
C TYR A 84 8.05 0.63 -5.60
N PRO A 85 8.25 1.12 -6.84
CA PRO A 85 7.15 1.55 -7.68
C PRO A 85 6.10 0.45 -7.91
N LEU A 86 6.51 -0.80 -8.15
CA LEU A 86 5.55 -1.88 -8.36
C LEU A 86 4.83 -2.25 -7.07
N ALA A 87 5.56 -2.58 -5.99
CA ALA A 87 4.98 -2.96 -4.70
C ALA A 87 3.92 -1.95 -4.20
N PHE A 88 4.23 -0.66 -4.24
CA PHE A 88 3.30 0.38 -3.81
C PHE A 88 2.21 0.66 -4.85
N GLY A 89 2.51 0.53 -6.15
CA GLY A 89 1.51 0.59 -7.22
C GLY A 89 0.43 -0.50 -7.07
N MET A 90 0.80 -1.70 -6.64
CA MET A 90 -0.15 -2.80 -6.42
C MET A 90 -1.24 -2.48 -5.39
N LEU A 91 -1.01 -1.56 -4.45
CA LEU A 91 -2.05 -1.04 -3.54
C LEU A 91 -3.25 -0.45 -4.32
N GLY A 92 -2.99 0.04 -5.53
CA GLY A 92 -3.98 0.52 -6.49
C GLY A 92 -5.09 -0.47 -6.79
N PHE A 93 -4.82 -1.77 -6.77
CA PHE A 93 -5.83 -2.79 -7.08
C PHE A 93 -6.93 -2.91 -6.03
N ALA A 94 -6.78 -2.30 -4.86
CA ALA A 94 -7.90 -2.11 -3.94
C ALA A 94 -9.08 -1.37 -4.61
N GLY A 95 -8.79 -0.51 -5.59
CA GLY A 95 -9.78 0.23 -6.37
C GLY A 95 -10.70 -0.64 -7.24
N LEU A 96 -10.34 -1.89 -7.54
CA LEU A 96 -11.19 -2.82 -8.29
C LEU A 96 -12.48 -3.18 -7.54
N PHE A 97 -12.47 -3.03 -6.21
CA PHE A 97 -13.59 -3.39 -5.34
C PHE A 97 -14.50 -2.20 -5.01
N GLY A 98 -14.16 -0.99 -5.46
CA GLY A 98 -14.94 0.23 -5.22
C GLY A 98 -15.39 0.35 -3.76
N ARG A 99 -16.70 0.46 -3.53
CA ARG A 99 -17.29 0.62 -2.18
C ARG A 99 -17.05 -0.59 -1.25
N ARG A 100 -16.68 -1.76 -1.77
CA ARG A 100 -16.35 -2.96 -0.97
C ARG A 100 -14.90 -2.91 -0.47
N ILE A 101 -14.56 -1.82 0.20
CA ILE A 101 -13.19 -1.51 0.62
C ILE A 101 -12.56 -2.58 1.54
N TYR A 102 -13.37 -3.30 2.34
CA TYR A 102 -12.90 -4.43 3.15
C TYR A 102 -12.43 -5.63 2.32
N LEU A 103 -12.84 -5.74 1.05
CA LEU A 103 -12.29 -6.70 0.09
C LEU A 103 -11.11 -6.10 -0.69
N GLY A 104 -11.16 -4.80 -0.98
CA GLY A 104 -10.11 -4.09 -1.69
C GLY A 104 -8.78 -4.02 -0.93
N ILE A 105 -8.81 -3.71 0.37
CA ILE A 105 -7.60 -3.61 1.20
C ILE A 105 -6.77 -4.91 1.14
N PRO A 106 -7.33 -6.10 1.44
CA PRO A 106 -6.59 -7.36 1.30
C PRO A 106 -5.99 -7.56 -0.10
N VAL A 107 -6.70 -7.22 -1.18
CA VAL A 107 -6.20 -7.42 -2.54
C VAL A 107 -5.03 -6.49 -2.86
N GLY A 108 -5.11 -5.22 -2.48
CA GLY A 108 -4.01 -4.28 -2.68
C GLY A 108 -2.75 -4.69 -1.91
N ILE A 109 -2.92 -5.07 -0.63
CA ILE A 109 -1.80 -5.51 0.21
C ILE A 109 -1.26 -6.87 -0.23
N LEU A 110 -2.10 -7.78 -0.69
CA LEU A 110 -1.65 -9.03 -1.30
C LEU A 110 -0.82 -8.76 -2.56
N GLY A 111 -1.23 -7.83 -3.41
CA GLY A 111 -0.45 -7.43 -4.57
C GLY A 111 0.93 -6.90 -4.18
N ARG A 112 1.01 -6.06 -3.15
CA ARG A 112 2.28 -5.60 -2.58
C ARG A 112 3.12 -6.76 -2.03
N PHE A 113 2.48 -7.67 -1.28
CA PHE A 113 3.12 -8.88 -0.74
C PHE A 113 3.74 -9.73 -1.83
N LEU A 114 3.02 -9.99 -2.93
CA LEU A 114 3.53 -10.81 -4.04
C LEU A 114 4.75 -10.17 -4.72
N SER A 115 4.78 -8.83 -4.82
CA SER A 115 5.94 -8.10 -5.34
C SER A 115 7.17 -8.30 -4.45
N HIS A 116 7.01 -8.11 -3.14
CA HIS A 116 8.09 -8.31 -2.17
C HIS A 116 8.48 -9.79 -2.00
N LEU A 117 7.53 -10.71 -2.19
CA LEU A 117 7.78 -12.15 -2.19
C LEU A 117 8.73 -12.53 -3.33
N LEU A 118 8.44 -12.06 -4.55
CA LEU A 118 9.32 -12.27 -5.70
C LEU A 118 10.70 -11.62 -5.47
N SER A 119 10.71 -10.39 -4.96
CA SER A 119 11.98 -9.72 -4.62
C SER A 119 12.79 -10.54 -3.61
N GLY A 120 12.14 -11.02 -2.56
CA GLY A 120 12.78 -11.78 -1.50
C GLY A 120 13.36 -13.11 -1.97
N VAL A 121 12.62 -13.85 -2.81
CA VAL A 121 13.09 -15.12 -3.39
C VAL A 121 14.29 -14.90 -4.33
N ILE A 122 14.29 -13.81 -5.11
CA ILE A 122 15.32 -13.60 -6.15
C ILE A 122 16.57 -12.91 -5.58
N PHE A 123 16.40 -11.94 -4.69
CA PHE A 123 17.50 -11.03 -4.27
C PHE A 123 17.88 -11.16 -2.80
N PHE A 124 17.03 -11.76 -1.95
CA PHE A 124 17.27 -11.90 -0.51
C PHE A 124 17.38 -13.35 -0.04
N TYR A 125 17.47 -14.31 -0.96
CA TYR A 125 17.57 -15.73 -0.63
C TYR A 125 18.79 -16.08 0.24
N SER A 126 19.87 -15.31 0.13
CA SER A 126 21.11 -15.51 0.90
C SER A 126 20.93 -15.24 2.40
N TYR A 127 19.84 -14.59 2.80
CA TYR A 127 19.50 -14.37 4.21
C TYR A 127 18.64 -15.50 4.80
N ALA A 128 18.26 -16.51 4.01
CA ALA A 128 17.54 -17.67 4.52
C ALA A 128 18.44 -18.49 5.46
N PRO A 129 17.95 -18.88 6.66
CA PRO A 129 18.68 -19.77 7.56
C PRO A 129 19.04 -21.11 6.91
N GLU A 130 20.09 -21.77 7.40
CA GLU A 130 20.46 -23.11 6.94
C GLU A 130 19.27 -24.07 7.00
N GLY A 131 19.00 -24.75 5.88
CA GLY A 131 17.87 -25.67 5.75
C GLY A 131 16.51 -25.02 5.44
N MET A 132 16.40 -23.69 5.39
CA MET A 132 15.16 -23.00 4.99
C MET A 132 15.16 -22.66 3.50
N SER A 133 14.07 -22.98 2.79
CA SER A 133 13.94 -22.60 1.39
C SER A 133 13.76 -21.08 1.21
N PRO A 134 14.26 -20.49 0.11
CA PRO A 134 14.09 -19.06 -0.16
C PRO A 134 12.63 -18.59 -0.17
N LEU A 135 11.73 -19.44 -0.67
CA LEU A 135 10.30 -19.17 -0.69
C LEU A 135 9.73 -19.05 0.74
N VAL A 136 10.05 -20.00 1.61
CA VAL A 136 9.57 -19.98 3.01
C VAL A 136 10.13 -18.77 3.74
N TYR A 137 11.43 -18.50 3.59
CA TYR A 137 12.06 -17.33 4.18
C TYR A 137 11.36 -16.04 3.74
N SER A 138 11.13 -15.89 2.43
CA SER A 138 10.51 -14.68 1.88
C SER A 138 9.05 -14.52 2.29
N VAL A 139 8.27 -15.61 2.37
CA VAL A 139 6.90 -15.58 2.89
C VAL A 139 6.87 -15.11 4.34
N LEU A 140 7.71 -15.70 5.20
CA LEU A 140 7.73 -15.39 6.63
C LEU A 140 8.20 -13.96 6.88
N TYR A 141 9.27 -13.55 6.21
CA TYR A 141 9.85 -12.23 6.35
C TYR A 141 8.88 -11.14 5.87
N ASN A 142 8.33 -11.26 4.65
CA ASN A 142 7.42 -10.24 4.10
C ASN A 142 6.04 -10.27 4.77
N GLY A 143 5.55 -11.47 5.09
CA GLY A 143 4.30 -11.64 5.80
C GLY A 143 4.37 -11.07 7.21
N GLY A 144 5.53 -11.14 7.86
CA GLY A 144 5.77 -10.67 9.21
C GLY A 144 5.46 -9.19 9.43
N TYR A 145 5.72 -8.31 8.44
CA TYR A 145 5.36 -6.89 8.54
C TYR A 145 4.09 -6.52 7.75
N LEU A 146 3.79 -7.20 6.64
CA LEU A 146 2.59 -6.88 5.84
C LEU A 146 1.28 -7.37 6.46
N LEU A 147 1.31 -8.46 7.24
CA LEU A 147 0.11 -8.92 7.94
C LEU A 147 -0.32 -7.94 9.05
N PRO A 148 0.58 -7.45 9.92
CA PRO A 148 0.25 -6.35 10.82
C PRO A 148 -0.24 -5.08 10.10
N GLU A 149 0.39 -4.70 8.99
CA GLU A 149 -0.05 -3.57 8.16
C GLU A 149 -1.47 -3.75 7.62
N LEU A 150 -1.82 -4.96 7.19
CA LEU A 150 -3.18 -5.31 6.77
C LEU A 150 -4.16 -5.12 7.93
N VAL A 151 -3.84 -5.63 9.11
CA VAL A 151 -4.69 -5.48 10.30
C VAL A 151 -4.86 -4.01 10.65
N ILE A 152 -3.76 -3.25 10.73
CA ILE A 152 -3.80 -1.81 11.02
C ILE A 152 -4.64 -1.07 9.98
N SER A 153 -4.46 -1.34 8.69
CA SER A 153 -5.22 -0.71 7.62
C SER A 153 -6.73 -0.98 7.75
N LEU A 154 -7.12 -2.21 8.09
CA LEU A 154 -8.53 -2.57 8.33
C LEU A 154 -9.09 -1.87 9.58
N LEU A 155 -8.30 -1.77 10.66
CA LEU A 155 -8.70 -1.11 11.90
C LEU A 155 -8.84 0.41 11.72
N VAL A 156 -7.88 1.07 11.07
CA VAL A 156 -7.92 2.50 10.75
C VAL A 156 -9.18 2.80 9.93
N LEU A 157 -9.45 2.00 8.91
CA LEU A 157 -10.68 2.15 8.14
C LEU A 157 -11.93 2.00 9.02
N ARG A 158 -12.01 0.93 9.82
CA ARG A 158 -13.18 0.60 10.63
C ARG A 158 -13.49 1.68 11.68
N PHE A 159 -12.49 2.21 12.35
CA PHE A 159 -12.69 3.11 13.49
C PHE A 159 -12.58 4.60 13.12
N VAL A 160 -11.68 4.96 12.22
CA VAL A 160 -11.44 6.36 11.86
C VAL A 160 -12.35 6.79 10.71
N LEU A 161 -12.50 5.94 9.68
CA LEU A 161 -13.05 6.38 8.39
C LEU A 161 -14.47 5.88 8.11
N TYR A 162 -14.93 4.82 8.78
CA TYR A 162 -16.29 4.29 8.62
C TYR A 162 -17.37 5.36 8.87
N ARG A 163 -17.15 6.28 9.81
CA ARG A 163 -18.08 7.38 10.10
C ARG A 163 -18.13 8.43 8.99
N PHE A 164 -17.03 8.68 8.29
CA PHE A 164 -16.97 9.67 7.22
C PHE A 164 -17.55 9.12 5.92
N ILE A 165 -17.31 7.84 5.60
CA ILE A 165 -17.82 7.21 4.37
C ILE A 165 -19.35 7.04 4.42
N ARG A 166 -19.95 6.74 5.58
CA ARG A 166 -21.41 6.56 5.69
C ARG A 166 -22.20 7.88 5.63
N LYS A 167 -21.58 9.02 5.96
CA LYS A 167 -22.29 10.31 5.98
C LYS A 167 -22.74 10.73 4.57
N ASP A 168 -22.02 10.28 3.55
CA ASP A 168 -22.36 10.53 2.14
C ASP A 168 -23.49 9.62 1.61
N GLU A 169 -23.94 8.62 2.39
CA GLU A 169 -25.09 7.77 2.05
C GLU A 169 -26.42 8.33 2.59
N GLY A 170 -26.39 9.33 3.46
CA GLY A 170 -27.58 9.90 4.11
C GLY A 170 -28.13 11.19 3.50
N CYS A 171 -27.50 11.75 2.45
CA CYS A 171 -27.90 13.02 1.83
C CYS A 171 -28.44 12.88 0.40
N GLY A 172 -28.81 11.67 -0.04
CA GLY A 172 -29.37 11.45 -1.37
C GLY A 172 -30.60 10.56 -1.30
N VAL A 173 -31.76 11.19 -1.09
CA VAL A 173 -33.07 10.99 -1.75
C VAL A 173 -34.11 11.62 -0.83
N SER A 174 -34.51 12.84 -1.17
CA SER A 174 -35.85 13.33 -0.93
C SER A 174 -36.26 14.00 -2.24
N ASP A 175 -36.79 13.18 -3.14
CA ASP A 175 -37.75 13.66 -4.14
C ASP A 175 -39.05 14.05 -3.43
#